data_AF-A0A151YX89-F1
#
_entry.id   AF-A0A151YX89-F1
#
_cell.length_a   1.000
_cell.length_b   1.000
_cell.length_c   1.000
_cell.angle_alpha   90.00
_cell.angle_beta   90.00
_cell.angle_gamma   90.00
#
_symmetry.space_group_name_H-M   'P 1'
#
loop_
_entity.id
_entity.type
_entity.pdbx_description
1 polymer ?
#
loop_
_entity_poly.entity_id
_entity_poly.type
_entity_poly.pdbx_seq_one_letter_code
_entity_poly.pdbx_strand_id
1 'polypeptide(L)'
;MKRYWSVVMAFVFIFSISLSQPVFSAPDLAVHPSATYEAEAVDTVVTVSAKIAEIRGYDSDYEHQHILVNNINVLDIENGNASDIPSRAFVAIRIDKSGIGGEIPNLRVGASIVIKGEFIPEDEAYKTPHNCCDAVIHFTHDPVGYVQYDGVTYR
;
A
#
# COMPACT_ATOMS: atom_id res chain seq x y z
N MET A 1 40.75 18.87 -58.06
CA MET A 1 39.49 18.84 -58.83
C MET A 1 38.45 19.66 -58.08
N LYS A 2 37.95 20.75 -58.69
CA LYS A 2 36.95 21.67 -58.13
C LYS A 2 35.55 21.08 -58.33
N ARG A 3 34.69 21.10 -57.31
CA ARG A 3 33.23 20.93 -57.48
C ARG A 3 32.48 21.96 -56.63
N TYR A 4 31.87 22.90 -57.35
CA TYR A 4 30.88 23.88 -56.92
C TYR A 4 29.56 23.17 -56.62
N TRP A 5 28.91 23.48 -55.51
CA TRP A 5 27.47 23.26 -55.34
C TRP A 5 26.80 24.53 -54.81
N SER A 6 25.65 24.80 -55.42
CA SER A 6 24.98 26.08 -55.54
C SER A 6 24.13 26.44 -54.32
N VAL A 7 23.98 27.75 -54.15
CA VAL A 7 22.98 28.42 -53.32
C VAL A 7 21.58 28.16 -53.88
N VAL A 8 20.63 27.79 -53.02
CA VAL A 8 19.19 27.98 -53.29
C VAL A 8 18.59 28.71 -52.09
N MET A 9 18.22 29.97 -52.34
CA MET A 9 17.55 30.87 -51.41
C MET A 9 16.04 30.66 -51.58
N ALA A 10 15.35 30.15 -50.56
CA ALA A 10 13.91 29.99 -50.57
C ALA A 10 13.24 31.24 -49.96
N PHE A 11 12.54 31.99 -50.80
CA PHE A 11 11.63 33.06 -50.39
C PHE A 11 10.35 32.45 -49.82
N VAL A 12 10.02 32.78 -48.57
CA VAL A 12 8.72 32.45 -47.97
C VAL A 12 7.81 33.68 -48.10
N PHE A 13 6.79 33.56 -48.95
CA PHE A 13 5.68 34.50 -49.02
C PHE A 13 4.73 34.26 -47.84
N ILE A 14 4.48 35.30 -47.04
CA ILE A 14 3.45 35.30 -46.00
C ILE A 14 2.13 35.71 -46.65
N PHE A 15 1.18 34.79 -46.72
CA PHE A 15 -0.21 35.07 -47.07
C PHE A 15 -1.04 35.07 -45.77
N SER A 16 -1.45 36.26 -45.32
CA SER A 16 -2.39 36.41 -44.22
C SER A 16 -3.80 36.11 -44.73
N ILE A 17 -4.37 35.00 -44.29
CA ILE A 17 -5.80 34.72 -44.43
C ILE A 17 -6.44 35.08 -43.08
N SER A 18 -7.17 36.19 -43.03
CA SER A 18 -8.05 36.51 -41.90
C SER A 18 -9.27 35.60 -41.96
N LEU A 19 -9.26 34.54 -41.15
CA LEU A 19 -10.46 33.78 -40.80
C LEU A 19 -11.12 34.49 -39.62
N SER A 20 -12.23 35.18 -39.89
CA SER A 20 -13.18 35.65 -38.89
C SER A 20 -13.73 34.44 -38.12
N GLN A 21 -13.40 34.35 -36.82
CA GLN A 21 -13.92 33.32 -35.94
C GLN A 21 -15.38 33.62 -35.56
N PRO A 22 -16.25 32.60 -35.43
CA PRO A 22 -17.58 32.79 -34.87
C PRO A 22 -17.46 33.13 -33.38
N VAL A 23 -18.19 34.16 -32.94
CA VAL A 23 -18.36 34.49 -31.53
C VAL A 23 -19.25 33.40 -30.91
N PHE A 24 -18.62 32.45 -30.23
CA PHE A 24 -19.32 31.52 -29.35
C PHE A 24 -19.42 32.20 -27.98
N SER A 25 -20.63 32.53 -27.53
CA SER A 25 -20.86 32.98 -26.15
C SER A 25 -20.42 31.86 -25.21
N ALA A 26 -19.46 32.18 -24.34
CA ALA A 26 -19.07 31.29 -23.25
C ALA A 26 -20.28 31.02 -22.35
N PRO A 27 -20.53 29.76 -21.94
CA PRO A 27 -21.36 29.53 -20.78
C PRO A 27 -20.65 30.11 -19.55
N ASP A 28 -21.45 30.75 -18.70
CA ASP A 28 -21.08 31.33 -17.42
C ASP A 28 -20.17 30.37 -16.63
N LEU A 29 -18.89 30.74 -16.49
CA LEU A 29 -17.92 30.01 -15.68
C LEU A 29 -18.23 30.28 -14.22
N ALA A 30 -19.18 29.53 -13.67
CA ALA A 30 -19.20 29.26 -12.24
C ALA A 30 -17.84 28.63 -11.89
N VAL A 31 -17.04 29.36 -11.13
CA VAL A 31 -15.78 28.90 -10.55
C VAL A 31 -16.10 27.72 -9.64
N HIS A 32 -16.04 26.52 -10.18
CA HIS A 32 -15.94 25.31 -9.36
C HIS A 32 -14.52 25.28 -8.77
N PRO A 33 -14.37 25.23 -7.44
CA PRO A 33 -13.07 25.08 -6.83
C PRO A 33 -12.42 23.79 -7.34
N SER A 34 -11.12 23.91 -7.61
CA SER A 34 -10.21 22.87 -8.07
C SER A 34 -10.56 21.50 -7.47
N ALA A 35 -10.95 20.57 -8.34
CA ALA A 35 -10.97 19.16 -7.97
C ALA A 35 -9.50 18.74 -7.82
N THR A 36 -8.97 18.84 -6.60
CA THR A 36 -7.81 18.07 -6.18
C THR A 36 -8.19 16.61 -6.36
N TYR A 37 -7.59 15.96 -7.35
CA TYR A 37 -7.55 14.51 -7.42
C TYR A 37 -6.73 14.07 -6.21
N GLU A 38 -7.39 13.67 -5.11
CA GLU A 38 -6.71 12.92 -4.06
C GLU A 38 -6.18 11.66 -4.75
N ALA A 39 -4.85 11.52 -4.78
CA ALA A 39 -4.25 10.28 -5.22
C ALA A 39 -4.78 9.19 -4.27
N GLU A 40 -5.41 8.15 -4.84
CA GLU A 40 -5.82 6.97 -4.08
C GLU A 40 -4.62 6.55 -3.22
N ALA A 41 -4.80 6.55 -1.89
CA ALA A 41 -3.74 6.16 -0.99
C ALA A 41 -3.36 4.72 -1.32
N VAL A 42 -2.11 4.50 -1.69
CA VAL A 42 -1.60 3.15 -1.94
C VAL A 42 -1.31 2.53 -0.58
N ASP A 43 -1.83 1.33 -0.34
CA ASP A 43 -1.69 0.66 0.96
C ASP A 43 -0.22 0.51 1.35
N THR A 44 0.07 0.72 2.64
CA THR A 44 1.40 0.51 3.20
C THR A 44 1.61 -0.98 3.44
N VAL A 45 2.63 -1.57 2.82
CA VAL A 45 2.98 -2.99 3.03
C VAL A 45 4.32 -3.05 3.74
N VAL A 46 4.40 -3.87 4.77
CA VAL A 46 5.57 -3.94 5.66
C VAL A 46 5.99 -5.37 5.87
N THR A 47 7.31 -5.60 5.85
CA THR A 47 7.93 -6.82 6.36
C THR A 47 8.62 -6.52 7.68
N VAL A 48 8.25 -7.22 8.75
CA VAL A 48 8.82 -7.04 10.09
C VAL A 48 9.32 -8.34 10.68
N SER A 49 10.38 -8.24 11.48
CA SER A 49 10.73 -9.24 12.49
C SER A 49 10.22 -8.77 13.85
N ALA A 50 9.63 -9.66 14.64
CA ALA A 50 9.05 -9.32 15.92
C ALA A 50 9.09 -10.50 16.91
N LYS A 51 8.62 -10.25 18.13
CA LYS A 51 8.38 -11.26 19.16
C LYS A 51 6.89 -11.40 19.40
N ILE A 52 6.41 -12.64 19.53
CA ILE A 52 5.01 -12.90 19.92
C ILE A 52 4.84 -12.46 21.37
N ALA A 53 4.01 -11.46 21.62
CA ALA A 53 3.70 -10.98 22.96
C ALA A 53 2.52 -11.74 23.57
N GLU A 54 1.47 -11.97 22.78
CA GLU A 54 0.24 -12.65 23.21
C GLU A 54 -0.35 -13.49 22.09
N ILE A 55 -1.02 -14.59 22.46
CA ILE A 55 -1.85 -15.38 21.55
C ILE A 55 -3.31 -15.06 21.91
N ARG A 56 -4.02 -14.37 21.03
CA ARG A 56 -5.37 -13.81 21.29
C ARG A 56 -6.50 -14.68 20.72
N GLY A 57 -6.20 -15.92 20.32
CA GLY A 57 -7.18 -16.89 19.84
C GLY A 57 -7.60 -16.63 18.40
N TYR A 58 -8.90 -16.70 18.13
CA TYR A 58 -9.48 -16.61 16.79
C TYR A 58 -10.65 -15.62 16.80
N ASP A 59 -11.04 -15.13 15.63
CA ASP A 59 -12.35 -14.49 15.46
C ASP A 59 -13.50 -15.51 15.60
N SER A 60 -14.73 -15.00 15.61
CA SER A 60 -15.93 -15.80 15.89
C SER A 60 -16.26 -16.83 14.79
N ASP A 61 -15.86 -16.55 13.57
CA ASP A 61 -16.03 -17.34 12.36
C ASP A 61 -14.82 -18.24 12.06
N TYR A 62 -13.74 -18.13 12.85
CA TYR A 62 -12.51 -18.90 12.70
C TYR A 62 -11.82 -18.66 11.34
N GLU A 63 -12.00 -17.46 10.78
CA GLU A 63 -11.31 -17.01 9.57
C GLU A 63 -9.92 -16.48 9.89
N HIS A 64 -9.71 -15.93 11.09
CA HIS A 64 -8.44 -15.34 11.51
C HIS A 64 -7.91 -15.92 12.83
N GLN A 65 -6.61 -16.23 12.85
CA GLN A 65 -5.83 -16.45 14.06
C GLN A 65 -5.18 -15.13 14.49
N HIS A 66 -5.38 -14.74 15.74
CA HIS A 66 -4.97 -13.45 16.28
C HIS A 66 -3.76 -13.57 17.20
N ILE A 67 -2.76 -12.72 16.97
CA ILE A 67 -1.63 -12.53 17.88
C ILE A 67 -1.35 -11.04 18.10
N LEU A 68 -0.73 -10.75 19.23
CA LEU A 68 -0.06 -9.46 19.44
C LEU A 68 1.44 -9.69 19.31
N VAL A 69 2.13 -8.83 18.55
CA VAL A 69 3.58 -8.84 18.46
C VAL A 69 4.17 -7.56 19.02
N ASN A 70 5.37 -7.64 19.58
CA ASN A 70 6.14 -6.51 20.07
C ASN A 70 7.60 -6.61 19.63
N ASN A 71 8.41 -5.62 20.01
CA ASN A 71 9.82 -5.49 19.59
C ASN A 71 9.94 -5.54 18.06
N ILE A 72 9.02 -4.85 17.39
CA ILE A 72 8.96 -4.80 15.93
C ILE A 72 10.24 -4.14 15.40
N ASN A 73 10.90 -4.83 14.48
CA ASN A 73 12.01 -4.34 13.68
C ASN A 73 11.61 -4.45 12.21
N VAL A 74 11.44 -3.30 11.56
CA VAL A 74 11.08 -3.19 10.15
C VAL A 74 12.25 -3.64 9.29
N LEU A 75 12.01 -4.65 8.45
CA LEU A 75 12.97 -5.21 7.51
C LEU A 75 12.82 -4.59 6.12
N ASP A 76 11.57 -4.28 5.74
CA ASP A 76 11.21 -3.68 4.46
C ASP A 76 9.87 -2.95 4.58
N ILE A 77 9.67 -1.92 3.77
CA ILE A 77 8.42 -1.15 3.73
C ILE A 77 8.16 -0.57 2.34
N GLU A 78 6.93 -0.72 1.88
CA GLU A 78 6.38 -0.22 0.63
C GLU A 78 5.33 0.86 0.96
N ASN A 79 5.40 2.01 0.30
CA ASN A 79 4.45 3.13 0.45
C ASN A 79 4.32 3.75 1.85
N GLY A 80 5.35 3.64 2.71
CA GLY A 80 5.35 4.23 4.04
C GLY A 80 6.75 4.50 4.59
N ASN A 81 6.83 4.93 5.86
CA ASN A 81 8.10 5.13 6.57
C ASN A 81 8.21 4.20 7.78
N ALA A 82 9.37 3.57 7.95
CA ALA A 82 9.65 2.70 9.09
C ALA A 82 9.49 3.41 10.45
N SER A 83 9.67 4.74 10.51
CA SER A 83 9.45 5.52 11.73
C SER A 83 8.00 5.53 12.20
N ASP A 84 7.06 5.26 11.31
CA ASP A 84 5.63 5.33 11.58
C ASP A 84 5.10 3.98 12.10
N ILE A 85 5.91 2.93 12.01
CA ILE A 85 5.56 1.60 12.50
C ILE A 85 5.82 1.55 14.01
N PRO A 86 4.77 1.33 14.83
CA PRO A 86 4.92 1.25 16.28
C PRO A 86 5.72 0.01 16.67
N SER A 87 6.27 0.03 17.89
CA SER A 87 7.00 -1.13 18.45
C SER A 87 6.12 -2.36 18.73
N ARG A 88 4.79 -2.22 18.62
CA ARG A 88 3.77 -3.23 18.91
C ARG A 88 2.63 -3.13 17.90
N ALA A 89 2.14 -4.27 17.42
CA ALA A 89 1.01 -4.34 16.49
C ALA A 89 0.19 -5.61 16.72
N PHE A 90 -1.11 -5.53 16.47
CA PHE A 90 -2.00 -6.67 16.35
C PHE A 90 -1.83 -7.30 14.97
N VAL A 91 -1.85 -8.62 14.89
CA VAL A 91 -1.70 -9.34 13.61
C VAL A 91 -2.91 -10.23 13.42
N ALA A 92 -3.59 -10.02 12.30
CA ALA A 92 -4.71 -10.84 11.86
C ALA A 92 -4.24 -11.78 10.76
N ILE A 93 -4.03 -13.06 11.09
CA ILE A 93 -3.57 -14.07 10.15
C ILE A 93 -4.79 -14.80 9.63
N ARG A 94 -5.11 -14.65 8.34
CA ARG A 94 -6.24 -15.37 7.73
C ARG A 94 -5.88 -16.84 7.51
N ILE A 95 -6.63 -17.76 8.11
CA ILE A 95 -6.32 -19.20 8.19
C ILE A 95 -7.29 -20.10 7.41
N ASP A 96 -8.31 -19.52 6.80
CA ASP A 96 -9.24 -20.26 5.94
C ASP A 96 -8.62 -20.56 4.55
N LYS A 97 -9.43 -21.13 3.66
CA LYS A 97 -9.04 -21.43 2.25
C LYS A 97 -8.66 -20.21 1.40
N SER A 98 -8.94 -19.01 1.89
CA SER A 98 -8.66 -17.73 1.21
C SER A 98 -7.44 -17.03 1.81
N GLY A 99 -6.87 -17.55 2.90
CA GLY A 99 -5.57 -17.17 3.43
C GLY A 99 -4.56 -18.32 3.34
N ILE A 100 -3.87 -18.60 4.45
CA ILE A 100 -2.76 -19.57 4.49
C ILE A 100 -3.20 -21.05 4.55
N GLY A 101 -4.50 -21.34 4.47
CA GLY A 101 -5.05 -22.70 4.40
C GLY A 101 -5.05 -23.50 5.71
N GLY A 102 -4.65 -22.91 6.83
CA GLY A 102 -4.75 -23.48 8.17
C GLY A 102 -4.13 -22.60 9.25
N GLU A 103 -4.35 -22.93 10.51
CA GLU A 103 -3.70 -22.20 11.61
C GLU A 103 -2.18 -22.42 11.64
N ILE A 104 -1.44 -21.46 12.20
CA ILE A 104 -0.04 -21.67 12.52
C ILE A 104 0.04 -22.48 13.81
N PRO A 105 0.54 -23.72 13.77
CA PRO A 105 0.57 -24.57 14.94
C PRO A 105 1.67 -24.13 15.91
N ASN A 106 1.45 -24.40 17.20
CA ASN A 106 2.48 -24.26 18.24
C ASN A 106 3.10 -22.85 18.34
N LEU A 107 2.31 -21.80 18.12
CA LEU A 107 2.71 -20.43 18.44
C LEU A 107 3.09 -20.33 19.92
N ARG A 108 4.18 -19.62 20.21
CA ARG A 108 4.72 -19.48 21.57
C ARG A 108 5.02 -18.02 21.85
N VAL A 109 4.50 -17.52 22.97
CA VAL A 109 4.88 -16.21 23.51
C VAL A 109 6.41 -16.16 23.69
N GLY A 110 7.03 -15.06 23.28
CA GLY A 110 8.48 -14.82 23.28
C GLY A 110 9.23 -15.38 22.07
N ALA A 111 8.60 -16.21 21.23
CA ALA A 111 9.23 -16.71 20.01
C ALA A 111 9.36 -15.60 18.95
N SER A 112 10.38 -15.72 18.11
CA SER A 112 10.57 -14.83 16.96
C SER A 112 9.62 -15.21 15.83
N ILE A 113 9.16 -14.21 15.10
CA ILE A 113 8.30 -14.36 13.92
C ILE A 113 8.68 -13.30 12.90
N VAL A 114 8.56 -13.62 11.61
CA VAL A 114 8.65 -12.65 10.51
C VAL A 114 7.30 -12.57 9.83
N ILE A 115 6.81 -11.37 9.60
CA ILE A 115 5.48 -11.13 9.03
C ILE A 115 5.65 -10.14 7.88
N LYS A 116 5.12 -10.47 6.71
CA LYS A 116 4.81 -9.49 5.67
C LYS A 116 3.29 -9.32 5.60
N GLY A 117 2.81 -8.09 5.54
CA GLY A 117 1.39 -7.79 5.40
C GLY A 117 1.15 -6.30 5.19
N GLU A 118 -0.10 -5.95 4.97
CA GLU A 118 -0.55 -4.56 4.93
C GLU A 118 -0.63 -4.00 6.34
N PHE A 119 -0.20 -2.76 6.52
CA PHE A 119 -0.22 -2.05 7.79
C PHE A 119 -1.32 -1.00 7.81
N ILE A 120 -2.13 -1.06 8.87
CA ILE A 120 -3.17 -0.08 9.17
C ILE A 120 -2.78 0.60 10.50
N PRO A 121 -2.63 1.93 10.53
CA PRO A 121 -2.29 2.65 11.75
C PRO A 121 -3.44 2.56 12.78
N GLU A 122 -3.12 2.82 14.05
CA GLU A 122 -4.06 2.64 15.18
C GLU A 122 -5.35 3.46 15.02
N ASP A 123 -5.27 4.67 14.47
CA ASP A 123 -6.39 5.58 14.27
C ASP A 123 -7.31 5.19 13.12
N GLU A 124 -6.84 4.33 12.21
CA GLU A 124 -7.62 3.78 11.10
C GLU A 124 -8.08 2.33 11.35
N ALA A 125 -7.44 1.63 12.30
CA ALA A 125 -7.74 0.24 12.61
C ALA A 125 -9.16 0.06 13.17
N TYR A 126 -9.92 -0.88 12.58
CA TYR A 126 -11.25 -1.23 13.07
C TYR A 126 -11.17 -1.90 14.44
N LYS A 127 -11.96 -1.38 15.40
CA LYS A 127 -11.98 -1.89 16.77
C LYS A 127 -12.77 -3.18 16.86
N THR A 128 -12.14 -4.22 17.40
CA THR A 128 -12.75 -5.52 17.67
C THR A 128 -12.60 -5.89 19.14
N PRO A 129 -13.31 -6.91 19.65
CA PRO A 129 -13.07 -7.42 21.00
C PRO A 129 -11.62 -7.92 21.22
N HIS A 130 -10.89 -8.26 20.15
CA HIS A 130 -9.52 -8.76 20.20
C HIS A 130 -8.47 -7.69 19.91
N ASN A 131 -8.88 -6.54 19.37
CA ASN A 131 -8.03 -5.37 19.14
C ASN A 131 -8.80 -4.07 19.44
N CYS A 132 -8.55 -3.48 20.61
CA CYS A 132 -9.20 -2.23 21.00
C CYS A 132 -8.48 -0.97 20.50
N CYS A 133 -7.14 -1.00 20.43
CA CYS A 133 -6.29 0.18 20.26
C CYS A 133 -4.87 -0.15 19.72
N ASP A 134 -4.65 -1.27 19.04
CA ASP A 134 -3.34 -1.55 18.43
C ASP A 134 -3.43 -1.31 16.91
N ALA A 135 -2.36 -0.77 16.31
CA ALA A 135 -2.17 -0.82 14.86
C ALA A 135 -2.20 -2.28 14.37
N VAL A 136 -2.63 -2.49 13.11
CA VAL A 136 -2.90 -3.83 12.58
C VAL A 136 -1.93 -4.15 11.45
N ILE A 137 -1.41 -5.37 11.45
CA ILE A 137 -0.82 -6.00 10.27
C ILE A 137 -1.80 -7.10 9.81
N HIS A 138 -2.35 -6.94 8.62
CA HIS A 138 -3.30 -7.89 8.02
C HIS A 138 -2.85 -8.28 6.61
N PHE A 139 -3.68 -9.03 5.88
CA PHE A 139 -3.32 -9.67 4.60
C PHE A 139 -1.96 -10.37 4.64
N THR A 140 -1.70 -11.12 5.71
CA THR A 140 -0.44 -11.85 5.92
C THR A 140 -0.38 -13.17 5.12
N HIS A 141 -0.90 -13.17 3.89
CA HIS A 141 -1.03 -14.31 3.00
C HIS A 141 -0.92 -13.87 1.54
N ASP A 142 -0.76 -14.82 0.62
CA ASP A 142 -0.64 -14.52 -0.81
C ASP A 142 -1.89 -13.76 -1.32
N PRO A 143 -1.72 -12.78 -2.22
CA PRO A 143 -0.48 -12.39 -2.89
C PRO A 143 0.35 -11.31 -2.17
N VAL A 144 -0.14 -10.76 -1.06
CA VAL A 144 0.45 -9.56 -0.42
C VAL A 144 1.54 -9.94 0.58
N GLY A 145 1.23 -10.91 1.44
CA GLY A 145 1.97 -11.16 2.66
C GLY A 145 2.33 -12.62 2.87
N TYR A 146 2.94 -12.86 4.03
CA TYR A 146 3.28 -14.20 4.50
C TYR A 146 3.61 -14.13 5.99
N VAL A 147 3.64 -15.30 6.62
CA VAL A 147 4.18 -15.46 7.97
C VAL A 147 5.30 -16.49 7.96
N GLN A 148 6.44 -16.18 8.57
CA GLN A 148 7.50 -17.17 8.83
C GLN A 148 7.61 -17.42 10.32
N TYR A 149 7.43 -18.68 10.70
CA TYR A 149 7.50 -19.14 12.08
C TYR A 149 8.15 -20.51 12.13
N ASP A 150 9.09 -20.70 13.06
CA ASP A 150 9.80 -21.98 13.29
C ASP A 150 10.42 -22.60 12.01
N GLY A 151 10.90 -21.75 11.10
CA GLY A 151 11.49 -22.18 9.82
C GLY A 151 10.49 -22.55 8.72
N VAL A 152 9.19 -22.44 8.98
CA VAL A 152 8.12 -22.66 8.00
C VAL A 152 7.59 -21.31 7.52
N THR A 153 7.35 -21.19 6.21
CA THR A 153 6.68 -20.03 5.61
C THR A 153 5.24 -20.41 5.25
N TYR A 154 4.29 -19.63 5.74
CA TYR A 154 2.85 -19.74 5.50
C TYR A 154 2.44 -18.61 4.55
N ARG A 155 1.72 -18.95 3.47
CA ARG A 155 1.31 -18.05 2.40
C ARG A 155 -0.08 -18.39 1.92
#